data_AF-X1C9K8-F1
#
_entry.id   AF-X1C9K8-F1
#
_cell.length_a   1.000
_cell.length_b   1.000
_cell.length_c   1.000
_cell.angle_alpha   90.00
_cell.angle_beta   90.00
_cell.angle_gamma   90.00
#
_symmetry.space_group_name_H-M   'P 1'
#
loop_
_entity.id
_entity.type
_entity.pdbx_description
1 polymer ?
#
loop_
_entity_poly.entity_id
_entity_poly.type
_entity_poly.pdbx_seq_one_letter_code
_entity_poly.pdbx_strand_id
1 'polypeptide(L)'
;SPINEKGGSRGQNRTSIDAYMLAEVNGKITQLFIEWKFTEIYNSVSYTHKFGGKKGIERLRRYSDILAKLRKGNFPFKFNEEDKIGLSDFSYEPFYQLLRMTLLAKMTTPTNLNSLRIDDYKIIHLAHSENKKLNFLSKTHLKYSPGLKRFIDNSLHDTWIELLDDQEKEHHVMEFWNKALNVLSTNEDKEYLVQRYE
;
A
#
# COMPACT_ATOMS: atom_id res chain seq x y z
N SER A 1 0.46 -18.03 2.09
CA SER A 1 -0.23 -16.77 1.74
C SER A 1 -0.53 -16.77 0.25
N PRO A 2 -1.67 -16.22 -0.21
CA PRO A 2 -2.05 -16.12 -1.63
C PRO A 2 -1.00 -15.43 -2.52
N ILE A 3 -0.13 -14.60 -1.92
CA ILE A 3 0.96 -13.90 -2.60
C ILE A 3 2.34 -14.55 -2.40
N ASN A 4 2.37 -15.88 -2.28
CA ASN A 4 3.60 -16.70 -2.16
C ASN A 4 4.49 -16.40 -0.93
N GLU A 5 3.98 -15.70 0.06
CA GLU A 5 4.63 -15.50 1.35
C GLU A 5 4.54 -16.78 2.20
N LYS A 6 5.72 -17.34 2.55
CA LYS A 6 5.88 -18.61 3.26
C LYS A 6 6.30 -18.38 4.71
N GLY A 7 5.51 -18.93 5.65
CA GLY A 7 5.76 -18.86 7.09
C GLY A 7 5.79 -17.44 7.65
N GLY A 8 6.19 -17.32 8.92
CA GLY A 8 6.44 -16.04 9.58
C GLY A 8 5.37 -15.58 10.57
N SER A 9 5.79 -14.70 11.48
CA SER A 9 4.96 -13.99 12.46
C SER A 9 4.60 -12.59 11.94
N ARG A 10 3.77 -11.85 12.68
CA ARG A 10 3.46 -10.44 12.34
C ARG A 10 4.76 -9.65 12.13
N GLY A 11 4.84 -8.92 11.02
CA GLY A 11 6.05 -8.16 10.63
C GLY A 11 7.20 -8.99 10.04
N GLN A 12 7.10 -10.32 9.97
CA GLN A 12 8.13 -11.18 9.38
C GLN A 12 7.53 -12.11 8.32
N ASN A 13 7.99 -11.99 7.07
CA ASN A 13 7.64 -12.88 5.96
C ASN A 13 6.14 -13.00 5.62
N ARG A 14 5.27 -12.21 6.25
CA ARG A 14 3.82 -12.14 5.99
C ARG A 14 3.36 -10.69 5.89
N THR A 15 2.42 -10.42 4.99
CA THR A 15 1.77 -9.11 4.88
C THR A 15 0.90 -8.91 6.10
N SER A 16 1.28 -7.91 6.89
CA SER A 16 0.53 -7.47 8.05
C SER A 16 -0.13 -6.16 7.65
N ILE A 17 -1.41 -6.05 7.95
CA ILE A 17 -2.23 -4.85 7.81
C ILE A 17 -2.67 -4.45 9.21
N ASP A 18 -2.78 -3.16 9.46
CA ASP A 18 -3.17 -2.67 10.78
C ASP A 18 -4.61 -3.06 11.13
N ALA A 19 -5.51 -2.98 10.16
CA ALA A 19 -6.87 -3.48 10.30
C ALA A 19 -7.41 -4.12 9.01
N TYR A 20 -8.27 -5.12 9.21
CA TYR A 20 -9.07 -5.76 8.18
C TYR A 20 -10.54 -5.66 8.56
N MET A 21 -11.38 -5.18 7.65
CA MET A 21 -12.82 -5.10 7.88
C MET A 21 -13.59 -5.58 6.65
N LEU A 22 -14.82 -6.03 6.87
CA LEU A 22 -15.80 -6.24 5.80
C LEU A 22 -16.87 -5.15 5.94
N ALA A 23 -17.22 -4.53 4.83
CA ALA A 23 -18.27 -3.53 4.77
C ALA A 23 -19.08 -3.69 3.48
N GLU A 24 -20.34 -3.29 3.51
CA GLU A 24 -21.11 -3.13 2.28
C GLU A 24 -20.79 -1.74 1.68
N VAL A 25 -20.27 -1.73 0.46
CA VAL A 25 -19.95 -0.51 -0.29
C VAL A 25 -20.62 -0.61 -1.65
N ASN A 26 -21.51 0.32 -1.96
CA ASN A 26 -22.27 0.34 -3.22
C ASN A 26 -22.95 -1.01 -3.54
N GLY A 27 -23.54 -1.66 -2.52
CA GLY A 27 -24.22 -2.94 -2.65
C GLY A 27 -23.32 -4.17 -2.79
N LYS A 28 -21.99 -4.02 -2.65
CA LYS A 28 -21.02 -5.13 -2.66
C LYS A 28 -20.39 -5.32 -1.29
N ILE A 29 -20.28 -6.58 -0.86
CA ILE A 29 -19.44 -6.91 0.29
C ILE A 29 -17.98 -6.72 -0.11
N THR A 30 -17.34 -5.76 0.55
CA THR A 30 -16.03 -5.22 0.21
C THR A 30 -15.07 -5.45 1.37
N GLN A 31 -13.91 -6.03 1.08
CA GLN A 31 -12.83 -6.15 2.06
C GLN A 31 -12.01 -4.85 2.14
N LEU A 32 -11.86 -4.31 3.34
CA LEU A 32 -11.11 -3.09 3.60
C LEU A 32 -9.76 -3.45 4.24
N PHE A 33 -8.68 -3.14 3.54
CA PHE A 33 -7.31 -3.26 4.06
C PHE A 33 -6.86 -1.88 4.51
N ILE A 34 -6.74 -1.68 5.82
CA ILE A 34 -6.38 -0.39 6.39
C ILE A 34 -4.96 -0.44 6.92
N GLU A 35 -4.18 0.54 6.50
CA GLU A 35 -2.86 0.84 7.03
C GLU A 35 -2.84 2.30 7.48
N TRP A 36 -2.37 2.56 8.69
CA TRP A 36 -2.19 3.93 9.18
C TRP A 36 -0.71 4.22 9.44
N LYS A 37 -0.32 5.47 9.23
CA LYS A 37 1.00 6.00 9.52
C LYS A 37 0.83 7.25 10.37
N PHE A 38 1.38 7.21 11.57
CA PHE A 38 1.34 8.33 12.51
C PHE A 38 2.62 9.16 12.38
N THR A 39 3.77 8.59 12.75
CA THR A 39 5.05 9.30 12.84
C THR A 39 6.18 8.60 12.07
N GLU A 40 5.86 7.64 11.21
CA GLU A 40 6.83 6.82 10.50
C GLU A 40 7.73 7.67 9.59
N ILE A 41 9.02 7.31 9.57
CA ILE A 41 10.03 7.91 8.73
C ILE A 41 10.93 6.78 8.20
N TYR A 42 11.20 6.77 6.89
CA TYR A 42 11.89 5.67 6.20
C TYR A 42 13.24 6.08 5.61
N ASN A 43 14.19 6.43 6.48
CA ASN A 43 15.49 7.00 6.06
C ASN A 43 16.63 5.98 5.94
N SER A 44 16.42 4.73 6.35
CA SER A 44 17.49 3.71 6.34
C SER A 44 17.46 2.86 5.08
N VAL A 45 18.62 2.30 4.71
CA VAL A 45 18.75 1.41 3.55
C VAL A 45 17.79 0.21 3.62
N SER A 46 17.48 -0.28 4.82
CA SER A 46 16.57 -1.41 5.00
C SER A 46 15.11 -1.08 4.69
N TYR A 47 14.75 0.21 4.61
CA TYR A 47 13.45 0.69 4.17
C TYR A 47 13.45 1.11 2.69
N THR A 48 14.58 1.53 2.13
CA THR A 48 14.67 1.99 0.74
C THR A 48 15.04 0.88 -0.26
N HIS A 49 15.48 -0.29 0.22
CA HIS A 49 16.03 -1.36 -0.61
C HIS A 49 15.46 -2.75 -0.25
N LYS A 50 14.13 -2.88 -0.15
CA LYS A 50 13.45 -4.15 0.19
C LYS A 50 13.75 -5.30 -0.77
N PHE A 51 14.06 -4.99 -2.02
CA PHE A 51 14.46 -5.94 -3.04
C PHE A 51 15.98 -6.17 -3.13
N GLY A 52 16.76 -5.62 -2.20
CA GLY A 52 18.20 -5.85 -2.12
C GLY A 52 18.61 -7.20 -1.52
N GLY A 53 19.71 -7.75 -2.03
CA GLY A 53 20.36 -8.96 -1.52
C GLY A 53 19.54 -10.25 -1.69
N LYS A 54 20.01 -11.36 -1.09
CA LYS A 54 19.38 -12.69 -1.24
C LYS A 54 17.89 -12.71 -0.86
N LYS A 55 17.53 -12.02 0.23
CA LYS A 55 16.12 -11.92 0.67
C LYS A 55 15.27 -11.10 -0.31
N GLY A 56 15.86 -10.06 -0.91
CA GLY A 56 15.21 -9.23 -1.90
C GLY A 56 14.92 -9.95 -3.21
N ILE A 57 15.87 -10.75 -3.71
CA ILE A 57 15.69 -11.59 -4.90
C ILE A 57 14.51 -12.56 -4.73
N GLU A 58 14.41 -13.20 -3.56
CA GLU A 58 13.30 -14.12 -3.28
C GLU A 58 11.96 -13.36 -3.19
N ARG A 59 11.93 -12.13 -2.68
CA ARG A 59 10.72 -11.28 -2.72
C ARG A 59 10.33 -10.92 -4.15
N LEU A 60 11.29 -10.50 -4.98
CA LEU A 60 11.05 -10.23 -6.40
C LEU A 60 10.44 -11.45 -7.07
N ARG A 61 11.05 -12.63 -6.91
CA ARG A 61 10.53 -13.89 -7.48
C ARG A 61 9.07 -14.13 -7.08
N ARG A 62 8.76 -14.03 -5.78
CA ARG A 62 7.40 -14.25 -5.26
C ARG A 62 6.37 -13.33 -5.90
N TYR A 63 6.65 -12.03 -5.95
CA TYR A 63 5.67 -11.05 -6.44
C TYR A 63 5.62 -11.02 -7.98
N SER A 64 6.73 -11.29 -8.66
CA SER A 64 6.75 -11.53 -10.11
C SER A 64 5.84 -12.70 -10.50
N ASP A 65 5.88 -13.81 -9.75
CA ASP A 65 5.01 -14.96 -10.01
C ASP A 65 3.51 -14.61 -9.88
N ILE A 66 3.15 -13.69 -8.97
CA ILE A 66 1.77 -13.22 -8.81
C ILE A 66 1.38 -12.27 -9.94
N LEU A 67 2.24 -11.28 -10.22
CA LEU A 67 2.03 -10.33 -11.31
C LEU A 67 1.89 -11.03 -12.67
N ALA A 68 2.67 -12.09 -12.91
CA ALA A 68 2.55 -12.90 -14.11
C ALA A 68 1.17 -13.57 -14.25
N LYS A 69 0.55 -14.00 -13.15
CA LYS A 69 -0.83 -14.53 -13.16
C LYS A 69 -1.86 -13.45 -13.49
N LEU A 70 -1.64 -12.23 -13.00
CA LEU A 70 -2.53 -11.08 -13.19
C LEU A 70 -2.44 -10.45 -14.59
N ARG A 71 -1.41 -10.79 -15.39
CA ARG A 71 -1.24 -10.26 -16.77
C ARG A 71 -2.42 -10.54 -17.71
N LYS A 72 -3.26 -11.52 -17.43
CA LYS A 72 -4.43 -11.87 -18.26
C LYS A 72 -5.64 -10.96 -18.00
N GLY A 73 -5.42 -9.64 -17.95
CA GLY A 73 -6.49 -8.63 -17.89
C GLY A 73 -6.84 -8.11 -16.50
N ASN A 74 -6.01 -8.33 -15.47
CA ASN A 74 -6.23 -7.78 -14.14
C ASN A 74 -4.92 -7.26 -13.51
N PHE A 75 -4.05 -6.70 -14.33
CA PHE A 75 -2.73 -6.24 -13.90
C PHE A 75 -2.87 -4.88 -13.21
N PRO A 76 -2.38 -4.70 -11.96
CA PRO A 76 -2.72 -3.53 -11.14
C PRO A 76 -1.91 -2.27 -11.41
N PHE A 77 -0.84 -2.33 -12.23
CA PHE A 77 0.12 -1.23 -12.37
C PHE A 77 0.32 -0.82 -13.82
N LYS A 78 0.54 0.48 -14.06
CA LYS A 78 0.92 1.02 -15.36
C LYS A 78 2.41 0.85 -15.62
N PHE A 79 2.87 -0.40 -15.68
CA PHE A 79 4.24 -0.70 -16.08
C PHE A 79 4.36 -0.51 -17.59
N ASN A 80 4.97 0.60 -17.99
CA ASN A 80 5.34 0.88 -19.39
C ASN A 80 6.84 0.59 -19.59
N GLU A 81 7.19 -0.07 -20.70
CA GLU A 81 8.57 -0.31 -21.10
C GLU A 81 9.35 1.00 -21.32
N GLU A 82 8.68 2.07 -21.78
CA GLU A 82 9.30 3.37 -22.04
C GLU A 82 9.75 4.07 -20.75
N ASP A 83 8.95 3.98 -19.69
CA ASP A 83 9.21 4.62 -18.41
C ASP A 83 10.20 3.84 -17.54
N LYS A 84 10.52 2.59 -17.94
CA LYS A 84 11.40 1.66 -17.21
C LYS A 84 10.97 1.41 -15.76
N ILE A 85 9.71 1.69 -15.43
CA ILE A 85 9.15 1.43 -14.10
C ILE A 85 8.75 -0.04 -14.05
N GLY A 86 9.25 -0.75 -13.04
CA GLY A 86 8.87 -2.13 -12.79
C GLY A 86 8.78 -2.48 -11.32
N LEU A 87 8.54 -3.77 -11.05
CA LEU A 87 8.39 -4.30 -9.70
C LEU A 87 9.55 -3.91 -8.76
N SER A 88 10.79 -3.89 -9.28
CA SER A 88 11.97 -3.53 -8.49
C SER A 88 11.94 -2.10 -7.96
N ASP A 89 11.22 -1.19 -8.62
CA ASP A 89 11.12 0.19 -8.18
C ASP A 89 10.24 0.37 -6.94
N PHE A 90 9.45 -0.64 -6.57
CA PHE A 90 8.62 -0.59 -5.36
C PHE A 90 9.40 -1.05 -4.11
N SER A 91 10.72 -0.86 -4.12
CA SER A 91 11.65 -1.27 -3.06
C SER A 91 11.60 -0.39 -1.81
N TYR A 92 11.10 0.84 -1.96
CA TYR A 92 10.95 1.81 -0.89
C TYR A 92 9.69 1.54 -0.07
N GLU A 93 9.77 1.63 1.25
CA GLU A 93 8.58 1.70 2.12
C GLU A 93 8.06 3.14 2.14
N PRO A 94 6.76 3.38 1.94
CA PRO A 94 5.63 2.44 1.99
C PRO A 94 5.21 1.80 0.65
N PHE A 95 5.85 2.08 -0.49
CA PHE A 95 5.47 1.44 -1.77
C PHE A 95 5.57 -0.09 -1.73
N TYR A 96 6.57 -0.62 -1.04
CA TYR A 96 6.69 -2.06 -0.83
C TYR A 96 5.49 -2.65 -0.06
N GLN A 97 5.02 -1.95 0.98
CA GLN A 97 3.82 -2.34 1.71
C GLN A 97 2.55 -2.23 0.86
N LEU A 98 2.37 -1.12 0.15
CA LEU A 98 1.21 -0.91 -0.74
C LEU A 98 1.14 -1.94 -1.87
N LEU A 99 2.27 -2.28 -2.48
CA LEU A 99 2.39 -3.38 -3.43
C LEU A 99 1.82 -4.69 -2.85
N ARG A 100 2.24 -5.05 -1.65
CA ARG A 100 1.83 -6.30 -1.02
C ARG A 100 0.35 -6.33 -0.69
N MET A 101 -0.20 -5.21 -0.21
CA MET A 101 -1.64 -5.08 0.03
C MET A 101 -2.44 -5.20 -1.27
N THR A 102 -1.99 -4.55 -2.34
CA THR A 102 -2.60 -4.61 -3.68
C THR A 102 -2.64 -6.03 -4.20
N LEU A 103 -1.50 -6.72 -4.18
CA LEU A 103 -1.44 -8.12 -4.62
C LEU A 103 -2.28 -9.03 -3.73
N LEU A 104 -2.29 -8.81 -2.41
CA LEU A 104 -3.07 -9.63 -1.49
C LEU A 104 -4.56 -9.48 -1.75
N ALA A 105 -5.06 -8.24 -1.82
CA ALA A 105 -6.46 -7.94 -2.05
C ALA A 105 -6.95 -8.53 -3.38
N LYS A 106 -6.18 -8.35 -4.46
CA LYS A 106 -6.50 -8.93 -5.78
C LYS A 106 -6.50 -10.45 -5.80
N MET A 107 -5.61 -11.08 -5.06
CA MET A 107 -5.56 -12.54 -4.98
C MET A 107 -6.63 -13.12 -4.05
N THR A 108 -7.29 -12.29 -3.24
CA THR A 108 -8.39 -12.69 -2.36
C THR A 108 -9.74 -12.10 -2.75
N THR A 109 -9.85 -11.40 -3.88
CA THR A 109 -11.13 -10.92 -4.43
C THR A 109 -11.30 -11.37 -5.89
N PRO A 110 -12.44 -11.97 -6.26
CA PRO A 110 -13.54 -12.37 -5.37
C PRO A 110 -13.18 -13.62 -4.55
N THR A 111 -13.76 -13.76 -3.36
CA THR A 111 -13.64 -14.98 -2.54
C THR A 111 -14.87 -15.21 -1.69
N ASN A 112 -15.01 -16.41 -1.11
CA ASN A 112 -16.04 -16.70 -0.12
C ASN A 112 -15.38 -16.83 1.25
N LEU A 113 -15.84 -16.04 2.21
CA LEU A 113 -15.51 -16.18 3.61
C LEU A 113 -16.74 -16.72 4.35
N ASN A 114 -16.74 -18.02 4.63
CA ASN A 114 -17.91 -18.75 5.12
C ASN A 114 -19.10 -18.59 4.16
N SER A 115 -20.23 -18.05 4.64
CA SER A 115 -21.43 -17.77 3.84
C SER A 115 -21.41 -16.41 3.14
N LEU A 116 -20.38 -15.58 3.37
CA LEU A 116 -20.28 -14.24 2.77
C LEU A 116 -19.40 -14.29 1.52
N ARG A 117 -19.98 -13.91 0.38
CA ARG A 117 -19.23 -13.65 -0.84
C ARG A 117 -18.65 -12.25 -0.77
N ILE A 118 -17.34 -12.14 -0.90
CA ILE A 118 -16.61 -10.88 -0.99
C ILE A 118 -16.40 -10.59 -2.48
N ASP A 119 -16.98 -9.50 -2.95
CA ASP A 119 -17.05 -9.15 -4.37
C ASP A 119 -16.06 -8.04 -4.76
N ASP A 120 -15.61 -7.25 -3.77
CA ASP A 120 -14.78 -6.07 -4.01
C ASP A 120 -13.73 -5.88 -2.89
N TYR A 121 -12.80 -4.94 -3.08
CA TYR A 121 -11.85 -4.52 -2.06
C TYR A 121 -11.55 -3.02 -2.11
N LYS A 122 -11.11 -2.49 -0.96
CA LYS A 122 -10.45 -1.19 -0.87
C LYS A 122 -9.16 -1.31 -0.07
N ILE A 123 -8.14 -0.58 -0.51
CA ILE A 123 -6.88 -0.38 0.20
C ILE A 123 -6.85 1.06 0.68
N ILE A 124 -6.87 1.22 1.99
CA ILE A 124 -6.95 2.51 2.66
C ILE A 124 -5.60 2.75 3.33
N HIS A 125 -4.88 3.77 2.88
CA HIS A 125 -3.64 4.20 3.51
C HIS A 125 -3.84 5.59 4.10
N LEU A 126 -3.75 5.68 5.42
CA LEU A 126 -3.91 6.92 6.17
C LEU A 126 -2.56 7.41 6.68
N ALA A 127 -2.25 8.69 6.50
CA ALA A 127 -1.06 9.32 7.08
C ALA A 127 -1.42 10.57 7.90
N HIS A 128 -0.49 11.12 8.69
CA HIS A 128 -0.66 12.48 9.21
C HIS A 128 -0.33 13.50 8.11
N SER A 129 -1.19 14.48 7.82
CA SER A 129 -0.99 15.44 6.72
C SER A 129 0.29 16.28 6.84
N GLU A 130 0.74 16.51 8.06
CA GLU A 130 1.95 17.29 8.35
C GLU A 130 3.24 16.46 8.37
N ASN A 131 3.19 15.13 8.25
CA ASN A 131 4.39 14.31 8.17
C ASN A 131 5.05 14.42 6.78
N LYS A 132 5.72 15.55 6.53
CA LYS A 132 6.37 15.85 5.23
C LYS A 132 7.43 14.82 4.84
N LYS A 133 8.09 14.21 5.82
CA LYS A 133 9.14 13.19 5.60
C LYS A 133 8.56 11.89 5.04
N LEU A 134 7.31 11.57 5.34
CA LEU A 134 6.60 10.43 4.76
C LEU A 134 5.87 10.85 3.47
N ASN A 135 5.18 11.99 3.51
CA ASN A 135 4.22 12.38 2.47
C ASN A 135 4.88 12.83 1.17
N PHE A 136 6.19 13.14 1.17
CA PHE A 136 6.92 13.56 -0.02
C PHE A 136 8.12 12.65 -0.31
N LEU A 137 8.27 12.30 -1.57
CA LEU A 137 9.35 11.44 -2.04
C LEU A 137 10.66 12.24 -2.12
N SER A 138 11.77 11.61 -1.75
CA SER A 138 13.08 12.25 -1.76
C SER A 138 14.09 11.41 -2.53
N LYS A 139 15.25 12.00 -2.84
CA LYS A 139 16.39 11.28 -3.43
C LYS A 139 16.81 10.05 -2.60
N THR A 140 16.71 10.16 -1.27
CA THR A 140 17.04 9.05 -0.36
C THR A 140 16.03 7.92 -0.49
N HIS A 141 14.74 8.24 -0.53
CA HIS A 141 13.66 7.27 -0.69
C HIS A 141 13.83 6.45 -1.98
N LEU A 142 14.12 7.14 -3.08
CA LEU A 142 14.13 6.56 -4.43
C LEU A 142 15.52 6.12 -4.91
N LYS A 143 16.50 6.04 -3.99
CA LYS A 143 17.89 5.67 -4.33
C LYS A 143 17.99 4.35 -5.10
N TYR A 144 17.16 3.37 -4.75
CA TYR A 144 17.13 2.04 -5.36
C TYR A 144 15.90 1.81 -6.25
N SER A 145 15.23 2.89 -6.65
CA SER A 145 14.02 2.88 -7.49
C SER A 145 14.23 3.82 -8.69
N PRO A 146 15.13 3.47 -9.62
CA PRO A 146 15.55 4.37 -10.70
C PRO A 146 14.39 4.84 -11.60
N GLY A 147 13.39 3.99 -11.86
CA GLY A 147 12.22 4.34 -12.66
C GLY A 147 11.34 5.42 -12.01
N LEU A 148 11.43 5.58 -10.69
CA LEU A 148 10.63 6.56 -9.94
C LEU A 148 11.34 7.90 -9.72
N LYS A 149 12.59 8.07 -10.16
CA LYS A 149 13.36 9.30 -9.89
C LYS A 149 12.69 10.58 -10.38
N ARG A 150 11.83 10.51 -11.39
CA ARG A 150 11.05 11.67 -11.87
C ARG A 150 10.02 12.19 -10.85
N PHE A 151 9.68 11.37 -9.85
CA PHE A 151 8.73 11.69 -8.79
C PHE A 151 9.40 12.22 -7.52
N ILE A 152 10.69 12.59 -7.56
CA ILE A 152 11.31 13.29 -6.44
C ILE A 152 10.54 14.58 -6.17
N ASP A 153 10.29 14.87 -4.89
CA ASP A 153 9.50 15.97 -4.37
C ASP A 153 7.99 15.90 -4.65
N ASN A 154 7.51 14.83 -5.32
CA ASN A 154 6.08 14.57 -5.46
C ASN A 154 5.49 13.98 -4.18
N SER A 155 4.17 14.14 -4.05
CA SER A 155 3.36 13.46 -3.05
C SER A 155 3.46 11.95 -3.21
N LEU A 156 3.64 11.26 -2.09
CA LEU A 156 3.65 9.81 -2.01
C LEU A 156 2.32 9.21 -2.51
N HIS A 157 1.21 9.79 -2.06
CA HIS A 157 -0.13 9.34 -2.41
C HIS A 157 -0.42 9.53 -3.89
N ASP A 158 -0.14 10.72 -4.43
CA ASP A 158 -0.39 11.01 -5.84
C ASP A 158 0.48 10.13 -6.74
N THR A 159 1.74 9.93 -6.35
CA THR A 159 2.66 9.06 -7.09
C THR A 159 2.17 7.61 -7.05
N TRP A 160 1.73 7.10 -5.90
CA TRP A 160 1.18 5.75 -5.83
C TRP A 160 -0.03 5.59 -6.75
N ILE A 161 -0.99 6.54 -6.73
CA ILE A 161 -2.16 6.52 -7.60
C ILE A 161 -1.77 6.59 -9.08
N GLU A 162 -0.76 7.38 -9.45
CA GLU A 162 -0.26 7.47 -10.83
C GLU A 162 0.31 6.13 -11.34
N LEU A 163 0.93 5.35 -10.46
CA LEU A 163 1.53 4.04 -10.78
C LEU A 163 0.49 2.93 -10.98
N LEU A 164 -0.75 3.13 -10.53
CA LEU A 164 -1.84 2.16 -10.66
C LEU A 164 -2.48 2.20 -12.04
N ASP A 165 -2.94 1.03 -12.49
CA ASP A 165 -3.87 0.94 -13.63
C ASP A 165 -5.16 1.74 -13.33
N ASP A 166 -5.82 2.27 -14.36
CA ASP A 166 -6.98 3.13 -14.16
C ASP A 166 -8.13 2.43 -13.43
N GLN A 167 -8.33 1.13 -13.67
CA GLN A 167 -9.34 0.35 -12.96
C GLN A 167 -8.95 0.08 -11.50
N GLU A 168 -7.65 0.16 -11.18
CA GLU A 168 -7.16 -0.09 -9.83
C GLU A 168 -7.28 1.15 -8.94
N LYS A 169 -7.22 2.35 -9.51
CA LYS A 169 -7.25 3.61 -8.76
C LYS A 169 -8.46 3.73 -7.84
N GLU A 170 -9.64 3.29 -8.29
CA GLU A 170 -10.85 3.38 -7.48
C GLU A 170 -10.80 2.48 -6.23
N HIS A 171 -9.95 1.45 -6.21
CA HIS A 171 -9.77 0.59 -5.05
C HIS A 171 -8.84 1.20 -4.00
N HIS A 172 -8.17 2.32 -4.30
CA HIS A 172 -7.19 2.92 -3.40
C HIS A 172 -7.69 4.24 -2.81
N VAL A 173 -7.78 4.29 -1.48
CA VAL A 173 -8.10 5.50 -0.72
C VAL A 173 -6.84 5.97 -0.01
N MET A 174 -6.32 7.10 -0.43
CA MET A 174 -5.07 7.68 0.05
C MET A 174 -5.38 9.00 0.74
N GLU A 175 -5.46 8.96 2.07
CA GLU A 175 -6.00 10.08 2.85
C GLU A 175 -5.19 10.39 4.10
N PHE A 176 -5.59 11.45 4.79
CA PHE A 176 -4.96 11.85 6.05
C PHE A 176 -5.91 11.70 7.22
N TRP A 177 -5.53 10.91 8.23
CA TRP A 177 -6.42 10.59 9.34
C TRP A 177 -6.75 11.83 10.19
N ASN A 178 -5.83 12.79 10.30
CA ASN A 178 -6.06 14.01 11.07
C ASN A 178 -7.12 14.92 10.43
N LYS A 179 -7.42 14.75 9.13
CA LYS A 179 -8.56 15.44 8.49
C LYS A 179 -9.90 14.87 8.96
N ALA A 180 -9.97 13.59 9.32
CA ALA A 180 -11.18 12.95 9.81
C ALA A 180 -11.59 13.41 11.22
N LEU A 181 -10.65 13.97 11.99
CA LEU A 181 -10.92 14.55 13.32
C LEU A 181 -11.95 15.69 13.27
N ASN A 182 -12.07 16.37 12.13
CA ASN A 182 -13.06 17.44 11.95
C ASN A 182 -14.50 16.93 11.78
N VAL A 183 -14.68 15.63 11.58
CA VAL A 183 -15.98 14.98 11.40
C VAL A 183 -16.46 14.30 12.69
N LEU A 184 -15.59 14.19 13.70
CA LEU A 184 -15.97 13.64 15.00
C LEU A 184 -16.95 14.58 15.71
N SER A 185 -18.07 14.01 16.17
CA SER A 185 -19.23 14.74 16.70
C SER A 185 -19.04 15.29 18.12
N THR A 186 -18.03 14.82 18.85
CA THR A 186 -17.82 15.08 20.28
C THR A 186 -16.45 15.72 20.51
N ASN A 187 -16.44 16.84 21.25
CA ASN A 187 -15.19 17.54 21.58
C ASN A 187 -14.22 16.68 22.40
N GLU A 188 -14.71 15.78 23.27
CA GLU A 188 -13.86 14.93 24.13
C GLU A 188 -13.03 13.92 23.33
N ASP A 189 -13.63 13.20 22.36
CA ASP A 189 -12.90 12.23 21.53
C ASP A 189 -11.88 12.93 20.63
N LYS A 190 -12.26 14.10 20.11
CA LYS A 190 -11.37 14.95 19.32
C LYS A 190 -10.19 15.44 20.16
N GLU A 191 -10.43 15.96 21.36
CA GLU A 191 -9.40 16.45 22.28
C GLU A 191 -8.45 15.34 22.69
N TYR A 192 -8.95 14.15 23.01
CA TYR A 192 -8.10 12.99 23.34
C TYR A 192 -7.17 12.63 22.18
N LEU A 193 -7.70 12.55 20.96
CA LEU A 193 -6.91 12.18 19.78
C LEU A 193 -5.88 13.25 19.42
N VAL A 194 -6.24 14.53 19.54
CA VAL A 194 -5.30 15.65 19.35
C VAL A 194 -4.17 15.57 20.39
N GLN A 195 -4.48 15.50 21.69
CA GLN A 195 -3.44 15.42 22.74
C GLN A 195 -2.51 14.22 22.61
N ARG A 196 -3.00 13.12 22.06
CA ARG A 196 -2.23 11.89 21.93
C ARG A 196 -1.32 11.88 20.70
N TYR A 197 -1.69 12.59 19.63
CA TYR A 197 -1.11 12.39 18.30
C TYR A 197 -0.68 13.66 17.55
N GLU A 198 -1.04 14.87 18.01
CA GLU A 198 -0.42 16.15 17.62
C GLU A 198 0.66 16.57 18.63
#